data_AF-A0A4R6IFK5-F1
#
_entry.id   AF-A0A4R6IFK5-F1
#
_cell.length_a   1.000
_cell.length_b   1.000
_cell.length_c   1.000
_cell.angle_alpha   90.00
_cell.angle_beta   90.00
_cell.angle_gamma   90.00
#
_symmetry.space_group_name_H-M   'P 1'
#
loop_
_entity.id
_entity.type
_entity.pdbx_description
1 polymer ?
#
loop_
_entity_poly.entity_id
_entity_poly.type
_entity_poly.pdbx_seq_one_letter_code
_entity_poly.pdbx_strand_id
1 'polypeptide(L)'
;MNHTTVQIAFYISLFLVMPIGAILMYKWGKRIVKPIAGDIDKSKHIQLEGVAFKTFIYMIPALLVFGIFATPVLYFGNLQKKEDYCIQVIKVNKMTKSDAFLKERCSCLDVNELFEKAKQ
;
A
#
# COMPACT_ATOMS: atom_id res chain seq x y z
N MET A 1 18.84 -4.83 1.16
CA MET A 1 17.99 -5.39 0.07
C MET A 1 18.34 -4.62 -1.19
N ASN A 2 18.58 -5.31 -2.31
CA ASN A 2 19.01 -4.62 -3.54
C ASN A 2 17.86 -3.80 -4.13
N HIS A 3 18.18 -2.71 -4.80
CA HIS A 3 17.19 -1.84 -5.43
C HIS A 3 16.26 -2.60 -6.37
N THR A 4 16.84 -3.46 -7.20
CA THR A 4 16.09 -4.25 -8.18
C THR A 4 15.08 -5.15 -7.48
N THR A 5 15.43 -5.73 -6.33
CA THR A 5 14.52 -6.54 -5.52
C THR A 5 13.39 -5.71 -4.93
N VAL A 6 13.69 -4.50 -4.42
CA VAL A 6 12.67 -3.58 -3.89
C VAL A 6 11.70 -3.14 -5.00
N GLN A 7 12.21 -2.77 -6.18
CA GLN A 7 11.39 -2.37 -7.33
C GLN A 7 10.53 -3.51 -7.85
N ILE A 8 11.09 -4.71 -8.03
CA ILE A 8 10.32 -5.87 -8.48
C ILE A 8 9.21 -6.19 -7.46
N ALA A 9 9.52 -6.20 -6.17
CA ALA A 9 8.53 -6.44 -5.13
C ALA A 9 7.45 -5.35 -5.07
N PHE A 10 7.83 -4.08 -5.29
CA PHE A 10 6.89 -2.97 -5.41
C PHE A 10 5.96 -3.17 -6.61
N TYR A 11 6.48 -3.46 -7.80
CA TYR A 11 5.67 -3.66 -9.01
C TYR A 11 4.77 -4.89 -8.93
N ILE A 12 5.25 -6.00 -8.37
CA ILE A 12 4.42 -7.18 -8.08
C ILE A 12 3.28 -6.79 -7.14
N SER A 13 3.59 -6.05 -6.08
CA SER A 13 2.57 -5.61 -5.12
C SER A 13 1.56 -4.67 -5.79
N LEU A 14 2.03 -3.75 -6.64
CA LEU A 14 1.21 -2.74 -7.30
C LEU A 14 0.33 -3.32 -8.41
N PHE A 15 0.86 -4.21 -9.24
CA PHE A 15 0.18 -4.70 -10.45
C PHE A 15 -0.43 -6.09 -10.31
N LEU A 16 -0.07 -6.87 -9.29
CA LEU A 16 -0.70 -8.18 -9.04
C LEU A 16 -1.50 -8.15 -7.74
N VAL A 17 -0.89 -7.76 -6.63
CA VAL A 17 -1.53 -7.87 -5.30
C VAL A 17 -2.67 -6.85 -5.16
N MET A 18 -2.47 -5.59 -5.54
CA MET A 18 -3.49 -4.55 -5.43
C MET A 18 -4.72 -4.82 -6.33
N PRO A 19 -4.59 -5.21 -7.62
CA PRO A 19 -5.75 -5.56 -8.44
C PRO A 19 -6.53 -6.76 -7.90
N ILE A 20 -5.86 -7.76 -7.33
CA ILE A 20 -6.54 -8.87 -6.65
C ILE A 20 -7.39 -8.35 -5.50
N GLY A 21 -6.83 -7.48 -4.64
CA GLY A 21 -7.58 -6.83 -3.56
C GLY A 21 -8.80 -6.05 -4.06
N ALA A 22 -8.63 -5.28 -5.15
CA ALA A 22 -9.72 -4.52 -5.76
C ALA A 22 -10.84 -5.43 -6.33
N ILE A 23 -10.47 -6.54 -6.99
CA ILE A 23 -11.43 -7.52 -7.52
C ILE A 23 -12.22 -8.17 -6.38
N LEU A 24 -11.55 -8.54 -5.27
CA LEU A 24 -12.20 -9.10 -4.09
C LEU A 24 -13.18 -8.11 -3.48
N MET A 25 -12.79 -6.84 -3.33
CA MET A 25 -13.65 -5.77 -2.85
C MET A 25 -14.87 -5.56 -3.76
N TYR A 26 -14.68 -5.55 -5.08
CA TYR A 26 -15.77 -5.43 -6.05
C TYR A 26 -16.76 -6.62 -5.97
N LYS A 27 -16.24 -7.85 -5.92
CA LYS A 27 -17.06 -9.07 -5.74
C LYS A 27 -17.85 -9.03 -4.44
N TRP A 28 -17.23 -8.54 -3.37
CA TRP A 28 -17.88 -8.41 -2.07
C TRP A 28 -18.98 -7.34 -2.07
N GLY A 29 -18.70 -6.17 -2.66
CA GLY A 29 -19.70 -5.11 -2.84
C GLY A 29 -20.93 -5.62 -3.61
N LYS A 30 -20.71 -6.34 -4.73
CA LYS A 30 -21.80 -6.95 -5.51
C LYS A 30 -22.62 -7.96 -4.69
N ARG A 31 -22.00 -8.66 -3.74
CA ARG A 31 -22.68 -9.60 -2.83
C ARG A 31 -23.59 -8.88 -1.82
N ILE A 32 -23.21 -7.68 -1.38
CA ILE A 32 -23.96 -6.87 -0.40
C ILE A 32 -25.16 -6.16 -1.04
N VAL A 33 -25.09 -5.79 -2.33
CA VAL A 33 -26.20 -5.10 -3.02
C VAL A 33 -27.49 -5.91 -2.98
N LYS A 34 -27.43 -7.24 -3.15
CA LYS A 34 -28.62 -8.12 -3.14
C LYS A 34 -29.40 -8.08 -1.82
N PRO A 35 -28.80 -8.34 -0.64
CA PRO A 35 -29.53 -8.28 0.62
C PRO A 35 -30.01 -6.86 0.95
N ILE A 36 -29.25 -5.82 0.59
CA ILE A 36 -29.66 -4.43 0.85
C ILE A 36 -30.85 -4.02 -0.03
N ALA A 37 -30.85 -4.37 -1.32
CA ALA A 37 -31.98 -4.12 -2.21
C ALA A 37 -33.25 -4.85 -1.75
N GLY A 38 -33.12 -6.11 -1.32
CA GLY A 38 -34.26 -6.87 -0.78
C GLY A 38 -34.82 -6.33 0.54
N ASP A 39 -33.97 -5.73 1.38
CA ASP A 39 -34.41 -5.04 2.60
C ASP A 39 -35.15 -3.73 2.27
N ILE A 40 -34.70 -3.00 1.25
CA ILE A 40 -35.33 -1.75 0.79
C ILE A 40 -36.73 -2.03 0.24
N ASP A 41 -36.87 -3.04 -0.64
CA ASP A 41 -38.16 -3.40 -1.26
C ASP A 41 -39.22 -3.86 -0.25
N LYS A 42 -38.80 -4.43 0.89
CA LYS A 42 -39.70 -4.86 1.97
C LYS A 42 -40.07 -3.74 2.94
N SER A 43 -39.29 -2.66 2.97
CA SER A 43 -39.51 -1.55 3.90
C SER A 43 -40.47 -0.49 3.32
N LYS A 44 -41.64 -0.31 3.95
CA LYS A 44 -42.62 0.73 3.55
C LYS A 44 -42.11 2.16 3.76
N HIS A 45 -41.09 2.36 4.60
CA HIS A 45 -40.44 3.64 4.84
C HIS A 45 -38.93 3.49 4.65
N ILE A 46 -38.41 4.06 3.56
CA ILE A 46 -36.98 4.04 3.25
C ILE A 46 -36.31 5.15 4.08
N GLN A 47 -35.71 4.79 5.20
CA GLN A 47 -34.82 5.68 5.94
C GLN A 47 -33.43 5.62 5.29
N LEU A 48 -33.07 6.69 4.55
CA LEU A 48 -31.81 6.78 3.81
C LEU A 48 -30.58 6.54 4.72
N GLU A 49 -30.64 7.05 5.96
CA GLU A 49 -29.59 6.91 6.97
C GLU A 49 -29.37 5.45 7.40
N GLY A 50 -30.46 4.68 7.58
CA GLY A 50 -30.37 3.27 7.97
C GLY A 50 -29.78 2.38 6.87
N VAL A 51 -30.10 2.68 5.61
CA VAL A 51 -29.52 2.00 4.44
C VAL A 51 -28.04 2.31 4.30
N ALA A 52 -27.64 3.58 4.47
CA ALA A 52 -26.24 4.01 4.42
C ALA A 52 -25.42 3.33 5.53
N PHE A 53 -25.92 3.31 6.77
CA PHE A 53 -25.22 2.71 7.91
C PHE A 53 -25.07 1.20 7.76
N LYS A 54 -26.13 0.49 7.33
CA LYS A 54 -26.04 -0.94 7.00
C LYS A 54 -24.99 -1.20 5.93
N THR A 55 -25.04 -0.45 4.82
CA THR A 55 -24.07 -0.58 3.73
C THR A 55 -22.64 -0.39 4.22
N PHE A 56 -22.41 0.62 5.06
CA PHE A 56 -21.11 0.89 5.65
C PHE A 56 -20.59 -0.29 6.48
N ILE A 57 -21.42 -0.82 7.41
CA ILE A 57 -21.02 -1.96 8.24
C ILE A 57 -20.68 -3.19 7.39
N TYR A 58 -21.50 -3.52 6.40
CA TYR A 58 -21.25 -4.66 5.52
C TYR A 58 -19.99 -4.49 4.66
N MET A 59 -19.57 -3.26 4.39
CA MET A 59 -18.35 -2.94 3.65
C MET A 59 -17.07 -3.00 4.50
N ILE A 60 -17.15 -2.92 5.83
CA ILE A 60 -15.97 -2.95 6.72
C ILE A 60 -15.08 -4.19 6.46
N PRO A 61 -15.60 -5.43 6.37
CA PRO A 61 -14.77 -6.60 6.08
C PRO A 61 -14.04 -6.50 4.74
N ALA A 62 -14.69 -5.94 3.70
CA ALA A 62 -14.07 -5.76 2.40
C ALA A 62 -12.95 -4.72 2.45
N LEU A 63 -13.14 -3.62 3.19
CA LEU A 63 -12.12 -2.60 3.41
C LEU A 63 -10.92 -3.15 4.19
N LEU A 64 -11.15 -3.99 5.20
CA LEU A 64 -10.07 -4.64 5.96
C LEU A 64 -9.25 -5.57 5.05
N VAL A 65 -9.91 -6.41 4.25
CA VAL A 65 -9.21 -7.25 3.27
C VAL A 65 -8.42 -6.38 2.32
N PHE A 66 -9.02 -5.34 1.72
CA PHE A 66 -8.31 -4.43 0.82
C PHE A 66 -7.09 -3.78 1.50
N GLY A 67 -7.21 -3.36 2.76
CA GLY A 67 -6.11 -2.80 3.54
C GLY A 67 -4.93 -3.76 3.72
N ILE A 68 -5.20 -5.05 3.93
CA ILE A 68 -4.16 -6.09 4.00
C ILE A 68 -3.42 -6.19 2.66
N PHE A 69 -4.15 -6.21 1.54
CA PHE A 69 -3.54 -6.23 0.20
C PHE A 69 -2.79 -4.93 -0.15
N ALA A 70 -3.15 -3.80 0.46
CA ALA A 70 -2.44 -2.54 0.30
C ALA A 70 -1.13 -2.47 1.12
N THR A 71 -0.99 -3.27 2.19
CA THR A 71 0.17 -3.22 3.09
C THR A 71 1.51 -3.45 2.37
N PRO A 72 1.67 -4.45 1.49
CA PRO A 72 2.91 -4.65 0.76
C PRO A 72 3.27 -3.45 -0.13
N VAL A 73 2.28 -2.84 -0.80
CA VAL A 73 2.49 -1.67 -1.67
C VAL A 73 3.01 -0.49 -0.85
N LEU A 74 2.39 -0.22 0.30
CA LEU A 74 2.81 0.86 1.19
C LEU A 74 4.20 0.60 1.76
N TYR A 75 4.50 -0.64 2.13
CA TYR A 75 5.80 -1.03 2.67
C TYR A 75 6.92 -0.85 1.64
N PHE A 76 6.80 -1.43 0.45
CA PHE A 76 7.82 -1.32 -0.59
C PHE A 76 7.91 0.10 -1.17
N GLY A 77 6.79 0.81 -1.26
CA GLY A 77 6.80 2.22 -1.66
C GLY A 77 7.53 3.11 -0.65
N ASN A 78 7.40 2.85 0.65
CA ASN A 78 8.17 3.55 1.68
C ASN A 78 9.65 3.19 1.65
N LEU A 79 10.00 1.93 1.36
CA LEU A 79 11.39 1.52 1.17
C LEU A 79 12.02 2.25 -0.01
N GLN A 80 11.32 2.35 -1.14
CA GLN A 80 11.79 3.07 -2.32
C GLN A 80 12.00 4.57 -2.02
N LYS A 81 11.04 5.22 -1.34
CA LYS A 81 11.19 6.62 -0.89
C LYS A 81 12.37 6.82 0.05
N LYS A 82 12.62 5.87 0.96
CA LYS A 82 13.79 5.89 1.85
C LYS A 82 15.08 5.77 1.05
N GLU A 83 15.11 4.92 0.03
CA GLU A 83 16.27 4.77 -0.84
C GLU A 83 16.59 6.08 -1.57
N ASP A 84 15.58 6.71 -2.21
CA ASP A 84 15.75 7.99 -2.90
C ASP A 84 16.25 9.09 -1.94
N TYR A 85 15.70 9.13 -0.72
CA TYR A 85 16.16 10.04 0.33
C TYR A 85 17.63 9.80 0.69
N CYS A 86 18.03 8.54 0.94
CA CYS A 86 19.40 8.20 1.26
C CYS A 86 20.37 8.58 0.12
N ILE A 87 19.98 8.35 -1.15
CA ILE A 87 20.78 8.74 -2.32
C ILE A 87 20.96 10.27 -2.37
N GLN A 88 19.89 11.04 -2.17
CA GLN A 88 19.97 12.51 -2.17
C GLN A 88 20.87 13.04 -1.07
N VAL A 89 20.76 12.48 0.15
CA VAL A 89 21.61 12.89 1.28
C VAL A 89 23.09 12.62 0.99
N ILE A 90 23.42 11.46 0.39
CA ILE A 90 24.80 11.14 0.00
C ILE A 90 25.30 12.13 -1.06
N LYS A 91 24.48 12.43 -2.08
CA LYS A 91 24.81 13.39 -3.15
C LYS A 91 25.15 14.78 -2.63
N VAL A 92 24.33 15.30 -1.72
CA VAL A 92 24.47 16.68 -1.22
C VAL A 92 25.58 16.82 -0.19
N ASN A 93 25.73 15.84 0.71
CA ASN A 93 26.63 15.97 1.87
C ASN A 93 28.00 15.29 1.70
N LYS A 94 28.30 14.66 0.56
CA LYS A 94 29.56 13.91 0.31
C LYS A 94 29.96 12.99 1.47
N MET A 95 28.97 12.29 2.04
CA MET A 95 29.16 11.41 3.20
C MET A 95 30.07 10.22 2.87
N THR A 96 30.65 9.59 3.89
CA THR A 96 31.44 8.36 3.73
C THR A 96 30.62 7.13 4.09
N LYS A 97 30.99 5.95 3.55
CA LYS A 97 30.26 4.68 3.79
C LYS A 97 30.17 4.29 5.28
N SER A 98 31.00 4.86 6.13
CA SER A 98 31.05 4.61 7.58
C SER A 98 30.26 5.60 8.42
N ASP A 99 29.57 6.58 7.83
CA ASP A 99 28.82 7.58 8.59
C ASP A 99 27.72 6.94 9.44
N ALA A 100 27.68 7.31 10.72
CA ALA A 100 26.72 6.78 11.68
C ALA A 100 25.27 7.03 11.23
N PHE A 101 25.02 8.17 10.59
CA PHE A 101 23.72 8.55 10.04
C PHE A 101 23.23 7.56 8.96
N LEU A 102 24.11 7.10 8.08
CA LEU A 102 23.79 6.15 7.01
C LEU A 102 23.52 4.75 7.58
N LYS A 103 24.31 4.33 8.58
CA LYS A 103 24.07 3.07 9.29
C LYS A 103 22.74 3.06 10.02
N GLU A 104 22.31 4.17 10.59
CA GLU A 104 21.07 4.21 11.36
C GLU A 104 19.83 4.32 10.47
N ARG A 105 19.87 5.18 9.44
CA ARG A 105 18.70 5.48 8.59
C ARG A 105 18.58 4.59 7.36
N CYS A 106 19.68 4.05 6.85
CA CYS A 106 19.74 3.30 5.59
C CYS A 106 20.22 1.84 5.77
N SER A 107 20.29 1.30 7.01
CA SER A 107 20.77 -0.06 7.32
C SER A 107 20.06 -1.19 6.58
N CYS A 108 18.77 -1.03 6.26
CA CYS A 108 18.01 -2.05 5.53
C CYS A 108 18.34 -2.09 4.01
N LEU A 109 19.07 -1.10 3.51
CA LEU A 109 19.40 -0.92 2.10
C LEU A 109 20.89 -1.22 1.85
N ASP A 110 21.23 -1.64 0.64
CA ASP A 110 22.64 -1.90 0.30
C ASP A 110 23.41 -0.58 0.17
N VAL A 111 24.31 -0.34 1.13
CA VAL A 111 25.12 0.89 1.20
C VAL A 111 26.02 1.03 -0.03
N ASN A 112 26.50 -0.06 -0.63
CA ASN A 112 27.34 0.04 -1.82
C ASN A 112 26.53 0.54 -3.01
N GLU A 113 25.33 -0.01 -3.20
CA GLU A 113 24.41 0.37 -4.28
C GLU A 113 23.93 1.82 -4.14
N LEU A 114 23.66 2.27 -2.91
CA LEU A 114 23.32 3.67 -2.61
C LEU A 114 24.42 4.65 -3.04
N PHE A 115 25.70 4.31 -2.80
CA PHE A 115 26.85 5.13 -3.18
C PHE A 115 27.14 5.11 -4.67
N GLU A 116 26.92 3.99 -5.37
CA GLU A 116 27.08 3.92 -6.82
C GLU A 116 26.05 4.80 -7.53
N LYS A 117 24.79 4.74 -7.11
CA LYS A 117 23.73 5.59 -7.65
C LYS A 117 23.85 7.06 -7.27
N ALA A 118 24.47 7.36 -6.12
CA ALA A 118 24.76 8.73 -5.73
C ALA A 118 25.84 9.38 -6.63
N LYS A 119 26.66 8.60 -7.34
CA LYS A 119 27.69 9.11 -8.25
C LYS A 119 27.20 9.35 -9.69
N GLN A 120 26.08 8.73 -10.08
CA GLN A 120 25.36 9.05 -11.32
C GLN A 120 24.60 10.35 -11.18
#